data_AF-A0A5E6Y1D9-F1
#
_entry.id   AF-A0A5E6Y1D9-F1
#
_cell.length_a   1.000
_cell.length_b   1.000
_cell.length_c   1.000
_cell.angle_alpha   90.00
_cell.angle_beta   90.00
_cell.angle_gamma   90.00
#
_symmetry.space_group_name_H-M   'P 1'
#
loop_
_entity.id
_entity.type
_entity.pdbx_description
1 polymer ?
#
loop_
_entity_poly.entity_id
_entity_poly.type
_entity_poly.pdbx_seq_one_letter_code
_entity_poly.pdbx_strand_id
1 'polypeptide(L)'
;MDLFIGATLQVDGDGHSSTVTRGRLAGFGGAPNMGHDPRGRRHGTPAWLDMRHDDAQQPMLERGKKLVVQMVETFQEGGKPTFVETLDAVEVAKKSGMPLAPIMIYGDDVTHLLTEEGIAYLYKARSLEERQAMIAAVAGVTAIGLRHNPKDTERMRREGLIALPEDLGIRRTDATRELLAAKSVADLVEWSGGLYNPPAKFRSW
;
A
#
# COMPACT_ATOMS: atom_id res chain seq x y z
N MET A 1 13.28 10.83 6.38
CA MET A 1 12.46 10.25 5.31
C MET A 1 11.01 10.45 5.66
N ASP A 2 10.23 10.99 4.74
CA ASP A 2 8.81 11.28 4.99
C ASP A 2 7.89 10.10 4.67
N LEU A 3 8.27 9.28 3.69
CA LEU A 3 7.41 8.24 3.13
C LEU A 3 8.17 6.93 2.93
N PHE A 4 7.46 5.81 3.11
CA PHE A 4 7.80 4.50 2.57
C PHE A 4 6.65 4.03 1.66
N ILE A 5 6.99 3.47 0.51
CA ILE A 5 6.06 2.82 -0.42
C ILE A 5 6.59 1.44 -0.78
N GLY A 6 5.74 0.44 -0.72
CA GLY A 6 6.09 -0.93 -1.05
C GLY A 6 4.87 -1.76 -1.43
N ALA A 7 5.13 -2.95 -1.94
CA ALA A 7 4.10 -3.93 -2.31
C ALA A 7 4.12 -5.12 -1.35
N THR A 8 3.04 -5.90 -1.37
CA THR A 8 2.88 -7.14 -0.61
C THR A 8 2.23 -8.21 -1.48
N LEU A 9 2.15 -9.45 -0.98
CA LEU A 9 1.39 -10.51 -1.65
C LEU A 9 -0.06 -10.52 -1.18
N GLN A 10 -0.31 -10.43 0.13
CA GLN A 10 -1.66 -10.41 0.66
C GLN A 10 -1.92 -9.19 1.52
N VAL A 11 -3.15 -8.68 1.45
CA VAL A 11 -3.75 -7.67 2.32
C VAL A 11 -5.09 -8.21 2.81
N ASP A 12 -5.44 -8.04 4.08
CA ASP A 12 -6.78 -8.37 4.57
C ASP A 12 -7.69 -7.14 4.68
N GLY A 13 -8.93 -7.35 5.14
CA GLY A 13 -9.92 -6.28 5.29
C GLY A 13 -9.53 -5.17 6.27
N ASP A 14 -8.62 -5.46 7.21
CA ASP A 14 -8.13 -4.49 8.21
C ASP A 14 -6.90 -3.72 7.68
N GLY A 15 -6.34 -4.18 6.56
CA GLY A 15 -5.15 -3.62 5.94
C GLY A 15 -3.85 -4.26 6.42
N HIS A 16 -3.91 -5.36 7.19
CA HIS A 16 -2.70 -6.12 7.51
C HIS A 16 -2.14 -6.72 6.24
N SER A 17 -0.83 -6.63 6.07
CA SER A 17 -0.15 -7.09 4.86
C SER A 17 0.95 -8.09 5.17
N SER A 18 1.09 -9.12 4.33
CA SER A 18 2.17 -10.10 4.44
C SER A 18 2.59 -10.67 3.09
N THR A 19 3.88 -11.02 3.00
CA THR A 19 4.45 -11.80 1.90
C THR A 19 4.47 -13.31 2.19
N VAL A 20 4.10 -13.72 3.40
CA VAL A 20 3.98 -15.14 3.76
C VAL A 20 2.70 -15.71 3.17
N THR A 21 2.84 -16.80 2.40
CA THR A 21 1.71 -17.51 1.75
C THR A 21 1.81 -19.01 2.03
N ARG A 22 0.74 -19.77 1.74
CA ARG A 22 0.76 -21.24 1.91
C ARG A 22 1.95 -21.86 1.16
N GLY A 23 2.81 -22.56 1.90
CA GLY A 23 3.98 -23.25 1.34
C GLY A 23 5.21 -22.37 1.09
N ARG A 24 5.15 -21.06 1.40
CA ARG A 24 6.29 -20.15 1.26
C ARG A 24 6.41 -19.19 2.45
N LEU A 25 7.38 -19.48 3.32
CA LEU A 25 7.77 -18.58 4.41
C LEU A 25 8.73 -17.50 3.88
N ALA A 26 8.16 -16.47 3.26
CA ALA A 26 8.95 -15.33 2.81
C ALA A 26 9.51 -14.53 4.00
N GLY A 27 10.73 -14.00 3.86
CA GLY A 27 11.29 -13.05 4.82
C GLY A 27 10.71 -11.65 4.64
N PHE A 28 10.76 -10.82 5.68
CA PHE A 28 10.24 -9.45 5.63
C PHE A 28 11.21 -8.41 5.06
N GLY A 29 12.52 -8.73 5.03
CA GLY A 29 13.54 -7.75 4.66
C GLY A 29 13.47 -6.49 5.55
N GLY A 30 13.66 -5.32 4.95
CA GLY A 30 13.57 -4.03 5.65
C GLY A 30 12.15 -3.46 5.79
N ALA A 31 11.12 -4.16 5.28
CA ALA A 31 9.76 -3.63 5.19
C ALA A 31 9.16 -3.28 6.57
N PRO A 32 9.27 -4.10 7.64
CA PRO A 32 8.70 -3.73 8.94
C PRO A 32 9.36 -2.47 9.54
N ASN A 33 10.67 -2.30 9.35
CA ASN A 33 11.38 -1.10 9.83
C ASN A 33 10.97 0.17 9.05
N MET A 34 10.73 0.05 7.75
CA MET A 34 10.34 1.20 6.93
C MET A 34 8.82 1.43 6.91
N GLY A 35 8.04 0.39 7.13
CA GLY A 35 6.59 0.36 6.98
C GLY A 35 5.82 0.51 8.28
N HIS A 36 6.32 1.33 9.20
CA HIS A 36 5.60 1.67 10.44
C HIS A 36 5.70 3.18 10.73
N ASP A 37 4.79 3.70 11.55
CA ASP A 37 4.91 5.04 12.11
C ASP A 37 6.01 5.06 13.20
N PRO A 38 7.16 5.72 12.99
CA PRO A 38 8.27 5.69 13.92
C PRO A 38 7.94 6.55 15.15
N ARG A 39 7.30 5.96 16.16
CA ARG A 39 6.77 6.66 17.35
C ARG A 39 7.83 7.38 18.20
N GLY A 40 9.12 7.16 17.94
CA GLY A 40 10.25 7.91 18.50
C GLY A 40 10.58 9.24 17.79
N ARG A 41 10.06 9.47 16.58
CA ARG A 41 10.31 10.70 15.80
C ARG A 41 9.73 11.95 16.50
N ARG A 42 10.46 13.07 16.46
CA ARG A 42 10.04 14.36 17.02
C ARG A 42 10.19 15.55 16.07
N HIS A 43 11.14 15.49 15.12
CA HIS A 43 11.31 16.57 14.15
C HIS A 43 10.11 16.62 13.19
N GLY A 44 9.48 17.79 13.11
CA GLY A 44 8.38 18.04 12.17
C GLY A 44 8.91 18.24 10.75
N THR A 45 8.21 17.69 9.77
CA THR A 45 8.37 18.00 8.35
C THR A 45 6.98 18.20 7.73
N PRO A 46 6.86 18.90 6.59
CA PRO A 46 5.56 19.18 5.99
C PRO A 46 4.69 17.93 5.82
N ALA A 47 5.19 16.90 5.14
CA ALA A 47 4.43 15.67 4.90
C ALA A 47 4.09 14.89 6.19
N TRP A 48 4.99 14.89 7.18
CA TRP A 48 4.71 14.23 8.46
C TRP A 48 3.59 14.94 9.25
N LEU A 49 3.61 16.27 9.26
CA LEU A 49 2.59 17.10 9.94
C LEU A 49 1.23 17.08 9.23
N ASP A 50 1.21 16.81 7.92
CA ASP A 50 0.00 16.70 7.09
C ASP A 50 -0.82 15.44 7.41
N MET A 51 -0.23 14.46 8.08
CA MET A 51 -0.92 13.23 8.51
C MET A 51 -1.63 13.36 9.86
N ARG A 52 -1.67 14.55 10.45
CA ARG A 52 -2.41 14.82 11.69
C ARG A 52 -3.91 14.84 11.41
N HIS A 53 -4.68 14.47 12.42
CA HIS A 53 -6.13 14.61 12.37
C HIS A 53 -6.53 16.06 12.68
N ASP A 54 -7.31 16.67 11.79
CA ASP A 54 -7.80 18.05 11.97
C ASP A 54 -8.81 18.17 13.12
N ASP A 55 -9.46 17.07 13.51
CA ASP A 55 -10.45 16.97 14.58
C ASP A 55 -9.87 16.54 15.94
N ALA A 56 -8.54 16.53 16.08
CA ALA A 56 -7.89 16.20 17.35
C ALA A 56 -8.32 17.17 18.47
N GLN A 57 -8.75 16.63 19.61
CA GLN A 57 -9.19 17.44 20.77
C GLN A 57 -8.12 18.41 21.27
N GLN A 58 -6.84 18.03 21.15
CA GLN A 58 -5.70 18.87 21.50
C GLN A 58 -4.67 18.87 20.35
N PRO A 59 -4.82 19.76 19.35
CA PRO A 59 -4.00 19.75 18.13
C PRO A 59 -2.48 19.91 18.37
N MET A 60 -2.10 20.55 19.48
CA MET A 60 -0.69 20.71 19.89
C MET A 60 -0.07 19.45 20.50
N LEU A 61 -0.89 18.50 20.98
CA LEU A 61 -0.45 17.19 21.43
C LEU A 61 -0.55 16.13 20.34
N GLU A 62 -1.31 16.39 19.28
CA GLU A 62 -1.41 15.51 18.12
C GLU A 62 -0.11 15.54 17.32
N ARG A 63 0.56 14.39 17.28
CA ARG A 63 1.77 14.18 16.50
C ARG A 63 1.42 13.86 15.05
N GLY A 64 2.30 14.22 14.13
CA GLY A 64 2.25 13.71 12.77
C GLY A 64 2.57 12.21 12.68
N LYS A 65 2.46 11.67 11.47
CA LYS A 65 2.71 10.25 11.17
C LYS A 65 3.59 10.15 9.93
N LYS A 66 4.47 9.14 9.88
CA LYS A 66 5.18 8.81 8.64
C LYS A 66 4.18 8.30 7.60
N LEU A 67 4.36 8.64 6.33
CA LEU A 67 3.55 8.07 5.27
C LEU A 67 4.02 6.63 5.00
N VAL A 68 3.09 5.69 5.10
CA VAL A 68 3.29 4.26 4.80
C VAL A 68 2.26 3.88 3.76
N VAL A 69 2.74 3.66 2.54
CA VAL A 69 1.92 3.36 1.37
C VAL A 69 2.05 1.89 1.02
N GLN A 70 0.94 1.16 1.04
CA GLN A 70 0.82 -0.14 0.40
C GLN A 70 0.35 0.07 -1.04
N MET A 71 1.23 -0.19 -2.01
CA MET A 71 0.95 -0.09 -3.44
C MET A 71 0.88 -1.49 -4.02
N VAL A 72 -0.33 -1.93 -4.38
CA VAL A 72 -0.59 -3.29 -4.87
C VAL A 72 -1.68 -3.28 -5.94
N GLU A 73 -1.60 -4.21 -6.90
CA GLU A 73 -2.73 -4.50 -7.76
C GLU A 73 -3.77 -5.34 -7.00
N THR A 74 -5.07 -5.22 -7.34
CA THR A 74 -6.13 -5.98 -6.65
C THR A 74 -6.00 -7.49 -6.87
N PHE A 75 -5.39 -7.90 -7.99
CA PHE A 75 -5.01 -9.28 -8.30
C PHE A 75 -3.51 -9.35 -8.62
N GLN A 76 -2.89 -10.45 -8.21
CA GLN A 76 -1.53 -10.80 -8.63
C GLN A 76 -1.52 -11.45 -10.03
N GLU A 77 -0.32 -11.53 -10.60
CA GLU A 77 -0.08 -12.38 -11.77
C GLU A 77 -0.57 -13.81 -11.52
N GLY A 78 -1.30 -14.37 -12.49
CA GLY A 78 -1.96 -15.67 -12.36
C GLY A 78 -3.34 -15.63 -11.68
N GLY A 79 -3.92 -14.44 -11.47
CA GLY A 79 -5.34 -14.28 -11.09
C GLY A 79 -5.65 -14.52 -9.62
N LYS A 80 -4.64 -14.59 -8.75
CA LYS A 80 -4.85 -14.71 -7.30
C LYS A 80 -5.21 -13.35 -6.72
N PRO A 81 -6.28 -13.23 -5.91
CA PRO A 81 -6.63 -11.96 -5.29
C PRO A 81 -5.55 -11.55 -4.27
N THR A 82 -5.13 -10.29 -4.32
CA THR A 82 -4.24 -9.68 -3.32
C THR A 82 -5.01 -9.45 -2.02
N PHE A 83 -6.26 -9.00 -2.12
CA PHE A 83 -7.13 -8.78 -0.97
C PHE A 83 -7.89 -10.05 -0.59
N VAL A 84 -7.68 -10.53 0.63
CA VAL A 84 -8.20 -11.82 1.12
C VAL A 84 -8.92 -11.66 2.45
N GLU A 85 -9.88 -12.54 2.74
CA GLU A 85 -10.61 -12.48 4.02
C GLU A 85 -9.73 -12.85 5.22
N THR A 86 -8.75 -13.73 5.00
CA THR A 86 -7.80 -14.15 6.02
C THR A 86 -6.46 -14.38 5.35
N LEU A 87 -5.42 -13.73 5.90
CA LEU A 87 -4.05 -13.92 5.41
C LEU A 87 -3.61 -15.37 5.59
N ASP A 88 -2.95 -15.93 4.58
CA ASP A 88 -2.31 -17.25 4.68
C ASP A 88 -1.31 -17.31 5.85
N ALA A 89 -0.71 -16.17 6.19
CA ALA A 89 0.15 -15.98 7.35
C ALA A 89 -0.46 -16.53 8.65
N VAL A 90 -1.78 -16.40 8.85
CA VAL A 90 -2.47 -16.90 10.05
C VAL A 90 -2.38 -18.42 10.14
N GLU A 91 -2.68 -19.12 9.04
CA GLU A 91 -2.62 -20.58 8.99
C GLU A 91 -1.17 -21.09 9.04
N VAL A 92 -0.23 -20.36 8.44
CA VAL A 92 1.20 -20.67 8.54
C VAL A 92 1.67 -20.58 10.00
N ALA A 93 1.30 -19.52 10.73
CA ALA A 93 1.68 -19.38 12.13
C ALA A 93 1.17 -20.52 13.00
N LYS A 94 -0.10 -20.91 12.85
CA LYS A 94 -0.70 -22.05 13.58
C LYS A 94 0.06 -23.34 13.32
N LYS A 95 0.36 -23.64 12.05
CA LYS A 95 1.05 -24.90 11.66
C LYS A 95 2.52 -24.93 12.08
N SER A 96 3.18 -23.78 12.14
CA SER A 96 4.58 -23.67 12.49
C SER A 96 4.83 -23.37 13.98
N GLY A 97 3.78 -23.29 14.80
CA GLY A 97 3.90 -22.97 16.23
C GLY A 97 4.40 -21.54 16.50
N MET A 98 4.16 -20.60 15.58
CA MET A 98 4.53 -19.20 15.78
C MET A 98 3.56 -18.55 16.77
N PRO A 99 4.04 -17.68 17.68
CA PRO A 99 3.19 -17.02 18.67
C PRO A 99 2.25 -15.96 18.06
N LEU A 100 2.53 -15.51 16.84
CA LEU A 100 1.76 -14.51 16.11
C LEU A 100 1.86 -14.76 14.60
N ALA A 101 0.82 -14.33 13.86
CA ALA A 101 0.85 -14.36 12.41
C ALA A 101 2.00 -13.48 11.89
N PRO A 102 2.84 -13.95 10.96
CA PRO A 102 3.92 -13.16 10.38
C PRO A 102 3.35 -12.05 9.48
N ILE A 103 2.97 -10.93 10.10
CA ILE A 103 2.54 -9.70 9.43
C ILE A 103 3.76 -8.85 9.10
N MET A 104 3.85 -8.39 7.86
CA MET A 104 4.93 -7.54 7.37
C MET A 104 4.69 -6.07 7.72
N ILE A 105 3.48 -5.57 7.44
CA ILE A 105 3.02 -4.23 7.88
C ILE A 105 1.61 -4.40 8.42
N TYR A 106 1.40 -3.94 9.66
CA TYR A 106 0.08 -3.95 10.27
C TYR A 106 -0.80 -2.85 9.68
N GLY A 107 -2.12 -3.10 9.60
CA GLY A 107 -3.05 -2.16 8.98
C GLY A 107 -3.04 -0.79 9.63
N ASP A 108 -2.90 -0.71 10.96
CA ASP A 108 -2.87 0.57 11.70
C ASP A 108 -1.64 1.43 11.41
N ASP A 109 -0.57 0.85 10.88
CA ASP A 109 0.60 1.58 10.38
C ASP A 109 0.41 2.12 8.96
N VAL A 110 -0.50 1.54 8.16
CA VAL A 110 -0.75 1.96 6.77
C VAL A 110 -1.55 3.27 6.76
N THR A 111 -0.96 4.29 6.12
CA THR A 111 -1.62 5.60 5.92
C THR A 111 -2.30 5.70 4.57
N HIS A 112 -1.80 5.01 3.55
CA HIS A 112 -2.37 4.98 2.20
C HIS A 112 -2.38 3.56 1.65
N LEU A 113 -3.51 3.17 1.07
CA LEU A 113 -3.62 1.97 0.26
C LEU A 113 -3.87 2.42 -1.19
N LEU A 114 -2.95 2.08 -2.08
CA LEU A 114 -2.95 2.46 -3.49
C LEU A 114 -3.12 1.20 -4.34
N THR A 115 -4.15 1.20 -5.18
CA THR A 115 -4.43 0.16 -6.17
C THR A 115 -4.66 0.77 -7.55
N GLU A 116 -4.86 -0.07 -8.56
CA GLU A 116 -5.31 0.35 -9.89
C GLU A 116 -6.72 0.93 -9.89
N GLU A 117 -7.51 0.69 -8.83
CA GLU A 117 -8.83 1.32 -8.65
C GLU A 117 -8.76 2.72 -8.09
N GLY A 118 -7.77 3.02 -7.24
CA GLY A 118 -7.61 4.33 -6.63
C GLY A 118 -6.77 4.31 -5.35
N ILE A 119 -6.88 5.38 -4.57
CA ILE A 119 -6.20 5.56 -3.29
C ILE A 119 -7.24 5.60 -2.18
N ALA A 120 -7.02 4.84 -1.11
CA ALA A 120 -7.70 5.02 0.16
C ALA A 120 -6.76 5.72 1.15
N TYR A 121 -7.17 6.88 1.64
CA TYR A 121 -6.42 7.73 2.58
C TYR A 121 -6.64 7.29 4.03
N LEU A 122 -6.23 6.06 4.35
CA LEU A 122 -6.52 5.37 5.63
C LEU A 122 -6.09 6.13 6.89
N TYR A 123 -5.17 7.09 6.78
CA TYR A 123 -4.81 7.99 7.88
C TYR A 123 -5.98 8.88 8.34
N LYS A 124 -7.00 9.09 7.50
CA LYS A 124 -8.22 9.86 7.83
C LYS A 124 -9.31 9.03 8.48
N ALA A 125 -9.18 7.69 8.51
CA ALA A 125 -10.21 6.82 9.04
C ALA A 125 -10.46 7.10 10.53
N ARG A 126 -11.73 7.31 10.88
CA ARG A 126 -12.17 7.63 12.25
C ARG A 126 -12.44 6.39 13.10
N SER A 127 -12.64 5.25 12.45
CA SER A 127 -12.85 3.96 13.10
C SER A 127 -12.30 2.81 12.25
N LEU A 128 -12.26 1.61 12.82
CA LEU A 128 -11.86 0.41 12.08
C LEU A 128 -12.86 0.09 10.98
N GLU A 129 -14.17 0.28 11.22
CA GLU A 129 -15.22 0.03 10.25
C GLU A 129 -15.10 0.98 9.04
N GLU A 130 -14.79 2.26 9.28
CA GLU A 130 -14.54 3.21 8.21
C GLU A 130 -13.29 2.85 7.42
N ARG A 131 -12.20 2.44 8.10
CA ARG A 131 -10.99 1.93 7.45
C ARG A 131 -11.30 0.73 6.56
N GLN A 132 -12.05 -0.25 7.04
CA GLN A 132 -12.46 -1.43 6.27
C GLN A 132 -13.30 -1.03 5.04
N ALA A 133 -14.22 -0.08 5.20
CA ALA A 133 -15.03 0.43 4.09
C ALA A 133 -14.18 1.14 3.01
N MET A 134 -13.18 1.93 3.43
CA MET A 134 -12.24 2.58 2.53
C MET A 134 -11.34 1.57 1.80
N ILE A 135 -10.87 0.53 2.49
CA ILE A 135 -10.09 -0.57 1.88
C ILE A 135 -10.94 -1.28 0.83
N ALA A 136 -12.17 -1.68 1.18
CA ALA A 136 -13.08 -2.35 0.27
C ALA A 136 -13.37 -1.51 -0.99
N ALA A 137 -13.48 -0.19 -0.86
CA ALA A 137 -13.74 0.71 -1.99
C ALA A 137 -12.64 0.72 -3.06
N VAL A 138 -11.39 0.37 -2.71
CA VAL A 138 -10.26 0.29 -3.64
C VAL A 138 -9.78 -1.13 -3.90
N ALA A 139 -10.47 -2.14 -3.37
CA ALA A 139 -10.08 -3.55 -3.48
C ALA A 139 -10.67 -4.27 -4.73
N GLY A 140 -11.27 -3.53 -5.66
CA GLY A 140 -11.78 -4.06 -6.93
C GLY A 140 -12.85 -5.16 -6.75
N VAL A 141 -12.78 -6.21 -7.56
CA VAL A 141 -13.73 -7.35 -7.54
C VAL A 141 -13.27 -8.52 -6.66
N THR A 142 -12.35 -8.27 -5.73
CA THR A 142 -11.88 -9.27 -4.76
C THR A 142 -12.95 -9.58 -3.70
N ALA A 143 -12.77 -10.63 -2.89
CA ALA A 143 -13.71 -10.95 -1.81
C ALA A 143 -13.90 -9.79 -0.81
N ILE A 144 -12.84 -9.01 -0.55
CA ILE A 144 -12.92 -7.79 0.26
C ILE A 144 -13.65 -6.68 -0.50
N GLY A 145 -13.33 -6.48 -1.77
CA GLY A 145 -13.97 -5.46 -2.61
C GLY A 145 -15.47 -5.70 -2.85
N LEU A 146 -15.92 -6.96 -2.93
CA LEU A 146 -17.34 -7.30 -3.07
C LEU A 146 -18.20 -6.97 -1.84
N ARG A 147 -17.59 -6.67 -0.68
CA ARG A 147 -18.30 -6.17 0.50
C ARG A 147 -18.66 -4.70 0.38
N HIS A 148 -18.08 -4.01 -0.59
CA HIS A 148 -18.27 -2.59 -0.81
C HIS A 148 -19.68 -2.29 -1.30
N ASN A 149 -20.30 -1.26 -0.72
CA ASN A 149 -21.54 -0.69 -1.21
C ASN A 149 -21.23 0.51 -2.15
N PRO A 150 -21.58 0.45 -3.44
CA PRO A 150 -21.29 1.52 -4.40
C PRO A 150 -21.85 2.89 -4.03
N LYS A 151 -22.93 2.94 -3.23
CA LYS A 151 -23.48 4.22 -2.73
C LYS A 151 -22.52 4.94 -1.79
N ASP A 152 -21.67 4.18 -1.09
CA ASP A 152 -20.68 4.74 -0.18
C ASP A 152 -19.43 5.24 -0.92
N THR A 153 -19.16 4.79 -2.15
CA THR A 153 -18.04 5.28 -2.97
C THR A 153 -18.14 6.79 -3.19
N GLU A 154 -19.30 7.26 -3.66
CA GLU A 154 -19.50 8.68 -4.00
C GLU A 154 -19.35 9.57 -2.76
N ARG A 155 -19.89 9.10 -1.62
CA ARG A 155 -19.70 9.76 -0.33
C ARG A 155 -18.23 9.83 0.04
N MET A 156 -17.50 8.71 -0.01
CA MET A 156 -16.08 8.65 0.36
C MET A 156 -15.20 9.50 -0.57
N ARG A 157 -15.51 9.57 -1.87
CA ARG A 157 -14.83 10.45 -2.83
C ARG A 157 -15.06 11.92 -2.49
N ARG A 158 -16.31 12.31 -2.26
CA ARG A 158 -16.67 13.69 -1.88
C ARG A 158 -16.04 14.11 -0.55
N GLU A 159 -15.93 13.20 0.41
CA GLU A 159 -15.27 13.44 1.70
C GLU A 159 -13.74 13.37 1.61
N GLY A 160 -13.16 13.02 0.44
CA GLY A 160 -11.72 12.89 0.26
C GLY A 160 -11.10 11.76 1.09
N LEU A 161 -11.88 10.72 1.40
CA LEU A 161 -11.45 9.49 2.06
C LEU A 161 -10.84 8.52 1.05
N ILE A 162 -11.35 8.54 -0.18
CA ILE A 162 -10.76 7.84 -1.32
C ILE A 162 -10.61 8.79 -2.50
N ALA A 163 -9.70 8.48 -3.42
CA ALA A 163 -9.58 9.14 -4.71
C ALA A 163 -9.43 8.11 -5.81
N LEU A 164 -10.33 8.14 -6.79
CA LEU A 164 -10.17 7.39 -8.04
C LEU A 164 -9.24 8.16 -8.99
N PRO A 165 -8.70 7.53 -10.05
CA PRO A 165 -7.85 8.23 -11.01
C PRO A 165 -8.48 9.53 -11.54
N GLU A 166 -9.77 9.52 -11.83
CA GLU A 166 -10.51 10.70 -12.30
C GLU A 166 -10.60 11.84 -11.27
N ASP A 167 -10.60 11.55 -9.97
CA ASP A 167 -10.56 12.57 -8.91
C ASP A 167 -9.21 13.31 -8.88
N LEU A 168 -8.17 12.67 -9.42
CA LEU A 168 -6.83 13.22 -9.55
C LEU A 168 -6.58 13.83 -10.94
N GLY A 169 -7.60 13.87 -11.80
CA GLY A 169 -7.45 14.33 -13.19
C GLY A 169 -6.66 13.37 -14.08
N ILE A 170 -6.56 12.08 -13.69
CA ILE A 170 -5.81 11.06 -14.41
C ILE A 170 -6.77 10.18 -15.20
N ARG A 171 -6.66 10.20 -16.54
CA ARG A 171 -7.38 9.24 -17.39
C ARG A 171 -6.61 7.93 -17.41
N ARG A 172 -7.28 6.82 -17.08
CA ARG A 172 -6.67 5.48 -17.06
C ARG A 172 -5.98 5.11 -18.38
N THR A 173 -6.51 5.55 -19.52
CA THR A 173 -5.95 5.30 -20.87
C THR A 173 -4.63 6.02 -21.15
N ASP A 174 -4.29 7.04 -20.39
CA ASP A 174 -3.04 7.80 -20.58
C ASP A 174 -1.84 7.08 -19.94
N ALA A 175 -2.10 6.13 -19.02
CA ALA A 175 -1.09 5.34 -18.34
C ALA A 175 -0.52 4.24 -19.26
N THR A 176 0.40 4.63 -20.14
CA THR A 176 1.09 3.72 -21.07
C THR A 176 2.59 3.67 -20.82
N ARG A 177 3.29 2.69 -21.41
CA ARG A 177 4.77 2.56 -21.34
C ARG A 177 5.50 3.78 -21.92
N GLU A 178 4.82 4.64 -22.67
CA GLU A 178 5.38 5.88 -23.22
C GLU A 178 5.74 6.90 -22.14
N LEU A 179 5.17 6.79 -20.93
CA LEU A 179 5.54 7.65 -19.79
C LEU A 179 6.87 7.26 -19.14
N LEU A 180 7.43 6.08 -19.45
CA LEU A 180 8.72 5.65 -18.90
C LEU A 180 9.87 6.40 -19.57
N ALA A 181 10.71 7.07 -18.78
CA ALA A 181 11.92 7.75 -19.28
C ALA A 181 12.95 6.78 -19.90
N ALA A 182 12.95 5.53 -19.43
CA ALA A 182 13.72 4.42 -19.97
C ALA A 182 12.80 3.20 -20.10
N LYS A 183 12.65 2.67 -21.32
CA LYS A 183 11.74 1.56 -21.66
C LYS A 183 12.44 0.21 -21.63
N SER A 184 13.76 0.19 -21.57
CA SER A 184 14.60 -1.01 -21.55
C SER A 184 15.85 -0.84 -20.65
N VAL A 185 16.54 -1.95 -20.38
CA VAL A 185 17.84 -1.91 -19.67
C VAL A 185 18.91 -1.21 -20.52
N ALA A 186 18.85 -1.33 -21.85
CA ALA A 186 19.75 -0.62 -22.75
C ALA A 186 19.58 0.90 -22.62
N ASP A 187 18.34 1.38 -22.54
CA ASP A 187 18.05 2.80 -22.32
C ASP A 187 18.69 3.27 -21.00
N LEU A 188 18.63 2.48 -19.92
CA LEU A 188 19.30 2.81 -18.65
C LEU A 188 20.82 2.91 -18.80
N VAL A 189 21.44 2.05 -19.61
CA VAL A 189 22.88 2.13 -19.91
C VAL A 189 23.21 3.41 -20.67
N GLU A 190 22.41 3.76 -21.67
CA GLU A 190 22.58 5.00 -22.44
C GLU A 190 22.40 6.25 -21.58
N TRP A 191 21.33 6.30 -20.77
CA TRP A 191 21.10 7.37 -19.79
C TRP A 191 22.26 7.54 -18.81
N SER A 192 22.93 6.45 -18.46
CA SER A 192 24.12 6.47 -17.60
C SER A 192 25.41 6.90 -18.30
N GLY A 193 25.39 7.11 -19.62
CA GLY A 193 26.59 7.35 -20.42
C GLY A 193 27.55 6.15 -20.45
N GLY A 194 27.01 4.93 -20.34
CA GLY A 194 27.80 3.69 -20.28
C GLY A 194 28.39 3.35 -18.90
N LEU A 195 28.12 4.15 -17.86
CA LEU A 195 28.61 3.89 -16.50
C LEU A 195 27.90 2.72 -15.81
N TYR A 196 26.61 2.51 -16.14
CA TYR A 196 25.86 1.38 -15.64
C TYR A 196 26.23 0.12 -16.43
N ASN A 197 26.85 -0.84 -15.75
CA ASN A 197 27.19 -2.15 -16.32
C ASN A 197 26.21 -3.21 -15.81
N PRO A 198 25.12 -3.52 -16.53
CA PRO A 198 24.12 -4.47 -16.06
C PRO A 198 24.72 -5.87 -15.91
N PRO A 199 24.32 -6.65 -14.87
CA PRO A 199 24.69 -8.06 -14.76
C PRO A 199 24.24 -8.85 -15.99
N ALA A 200 24.91 -9.96 -16.28
CA ALA A 200 24.66 -10.78 -17.48
C ALA A 200 23.18 -11.18 -17.67
N LYS A 201 22.45 -11.42 -16.58
CA LYS A 201 21.01 -11.74 -16.60
C LYS A 201 20.15 -10.68 -17.33
N PHE A 202 20.58 -9.43 -17.35
CA PHE A 202 19.83 -8.29 -17.89
C PHE A 202 20.46 -7.72 -19.17
N ARG A 203 21.53 -8.33 -19.69
CA ARG A 203 22.11 -7.97 -20.99
C ARG A 203 21.35 -8.68 -22.08
N SER A 204 21.08 -7.96 -23.16
CA SER A 204 20.46 -8.48 -24.37
C SER A 204 21.36 -8.28 -25.60
N TRP A 205 22.67 -8.22 -25.38
CA TRP A 205 23.74 -8.05 -26.36
C TRP A 205 24.99 -8.80 -25.91
#